data_AF-A0A7C4CY32-F1
#
_entry.id   AF-A0A7C4CY32-F1
#
_cell.length_a   1.000
_cell.length_b   1.000
_cell.length_c   1.000
_cell.angle_alpha   90.00
_cell.angle_beta   90.00
_cell.angle_gamma   90.00
#
_symmetry.space_group_name_H-M   'P 1'
#
loop_
_entity.id
_entity.type
_entity.pdbx_description
1 polymer ?
#
loop_
_entity_poly.entity_id
_entity_poly.type
_entity_poly.pdbx_seq_one_letter_code
_entity_poly.pdbx_strand_id
1 'polypeptide(L)'
;MTALRRSQLPDSAEEEVHAEILTVLGILSGVIELDGHLTVEAAESVVFGAGPVVLSPKAWEKLEASHHALLSLLREDRPVYGVNTGFGALSRVRVPKEELSQLQLNLVRSHAAGVGEPLPDRVVRAVLLFRVNSFLQGASGVRPELVELLVEMLNRGVYPVIPAQGSVGASGDLAPLAHLALVLIGEGKARFQGAELPGGEALRRAGLAPLAELQPKEGLALLNGTSVMLAQLFCAWVLGRRAFSAALGVAALTLQALRAHTQPLDPRVHALRPHPGQIRVAEILRALLSSSQLTDTFMDDVQDPYSLRCLPQILGPVWETLAR
;
A
#
# COMPACT_ATOMS: atom_id res chain seq x y z
N MET A 1 -2.57 -1.49 31.56
CA MET A 1 -1.09 -1.41 31.57
C MET A 1 -0.50 -2.70 31.03
N THR A 2 -0.57 -2.88 29.72
CA THR A 2 0.19 -3.92 29.02
C THR A 2 0.81 -3.23 27.82
N ALA A 3 2.02 -2.70 28.04
CA ALA A 3 2.76 -1.99 27.03
C ALA A 3 3.11 -2.96 25.89
N LEU A 4 2.62 -2.66 24.69
CA LEU A 4 3.11 -3.21 23.43
C LEU A 4 4.63 -3.01 23.43
N ARG A 5 5.37 -4.12 23.54
CA ARG A 5 6.83 -4.10 23.40
C ARG A 5 7.15 -3.50 22.03
N ARG A 6 8.03 -2.50 22.02
CA ARG A 6 8.77 -2.08 20.83
C ARG A 6 9.25 -3.35 20.11
N SER A 7 8.94 -3.47 18.82
CA SER A 7 9.51 -4.48 17.93
C SER A 7 11.03 -4.34 17.98
N GLN A 8 11.68 -5.21 18.76
CA GLN A 8 13.11 -5.41 18.65
C GLN A 8 13.36 -6.03 17.28
N LEU A 9 14.27 -5.43 16.51
CA LEU A 9 14.82 -6.08 15.32
C LEU A 9 15.32 -7.47 15.75
N PRO A 10 15.08 -8.54 14.97
CA PRO A 10 15.47 -9.90 15.35
C PRO A 10 16.98 -9.98 15.62
N ASP A 11 17.36 -10.64 16.72
CA ASP A 11 18.75 -10.72 17.22
C ASP A 11 19.62 -11.67 16.36
N SER A 12 19.02 -12.42 15.43
CA SER A 12 19.70 -13.31 14.48
C SER A 12 19.08 -13.34 13.08
N ALA A 13 19.88 -13.73 12.08
CA ALA A 13 19.42 -13.92 10.69
C ALA A 13 18.35 -15.02 10.55
N GLU A 14 18.41 -16.03 11.41
CA GLU A 14 17.48 -17.15 11.43
C GLU A 14 16.10 -16.74 11.97
N GLU A 15 16.07 -15.92 13.03
CA GLU A 15 14.83 -15.35 13.56
C GLU A 15 14.15 -14.39 12.59
N GLU A 16 14.91 -13.62 11.81
CA GLU A 16 14.34 -12.73 10.79
C GLU A 16 13.63 -13.52 9.68
N VAL A 17 14.29 -14.55 9.13
CA VAL A 17 13.71 -15.41 8.10
C VAL A 17 12.51 -16.18 8.65
N HIS A 18 12.59 -16.70 9.87
CA HIS A 18 11.49 -17.43 10.49
C HIS A 18 10.31 -16.51 10.83
N ALA A 19 10.55 -15.29 11.32
CA ALA A 19 9.50 -14.30 11.56
C ALA A 19 8.84 -13.84 10.25
N GLU A 20 9.61 -13.69 9.17
CA GLU A 20 9.08 -13.32 7.86
C GLU A 20 8.25 -14.46 7.25
N ILE A 21 8.68 -15.72 7.39
CA ILE A 21 7.89 -16.91 7.01
C ILE A 21 6.61 -17.00 7.84
N LEU A 22 6.68 -16.79 9.16
CA LEU A 22 5.51 -16.77 10.03
C LEU A 22 4.59 -15.57 9.76
N THR A 23 5.10 -14.45 9.27
CA THR A 23 4.28 -13.31 8.83
C THR A 23 3.58 -13.61 7.51
N VAL A 24 4.25 -14.31 6.60
CA VAL A 24 3.67 -14.79 5.33
C VAL A 24 2.59 -15.85 5.56
N LEU A 25 2.79 -16.76 6.51
CA LEU A 25 1.86 -17.84 6.86
C LEU A 25 0.77 -17.41 7.87
N GLY A 26 1.10 -16.46 8.72
CA GLY A 26 0.30 -15.95 9.83
C GLY A 26 -0.20 -14.54 9.56
N ILE A 27 -0.87 -14.36 8.42
CA ILE A 27 -1.69 -13.17 8.17
C ILE A 27 -2.64 -13.02 9.36
N LEU A 28 -2.37 -12.00 10.18
CA LEU A 28 -3.06 -11.76 11.44
C LEU A 28 -4.56 -11.58 11.18
N SER A 29 -5.37 -12.51 11.68
CA SER A 29 -6.84 -12.48 11.58
C SER A 29 -7.46 -11.60 12.67
N GLY A 30 -6.96 -10.37 12.80
CA GLY A 30 -7.39 -9.39 13.79
C GLY A 30 -8.12 -8.20 13.16
N VAL A 31 -8.97 -7.55 13.95
CA VAL A 31 -9.52 -6.24 13.61
C VAL A 31 -8.38 -5.22 13.66
N ILE A 32 -8.19 -4.45 12.59
CA ILE A 32 -7.19 -3.37 12.55
C ILE A 32 -7.89 -2.04 12.79
N GLU A 33 -7.51 -1.36 13.86
CA GLU A 33 -8.01 -0.02 14.19
C GLU A 33 -7.19 1.05 13.46
N LEU A 34 -7.86 1.97 12.75
CA LEU A 34 -7.26 3.08 12.01
C LEU A 34 -7.46 4.40 12.76
N ASP A 35 -6.38 5.16 12.94
CA ASP A 35 -6.36 6.46 13.64
C ASP A 35 -5.63 7.57 12.87
N GLY A 36 -5.18 7.27 11.65
CA GLY A 36 -4.32 8.10 10.82
C GLY A 36 -2.85 7.68 10.82
N HIS A 37 -2.42 6.85 11.76
CA HIS A 37 -1.05 6.36 11.87
C HIS A 37 -0.97 4.87 11.52
N LEU A 38 -0.91 4.58 10.23
CA LEU A 38 -0.82 3.21 9.72
C LEU A 38 0.65 2.76 9.64
N THR A 39 0.99 1.67 10.36
CA THR A 39 2.30 1.02 10.23
C THR A 39 2.34 0.13 8.98
N VAL A 40 3.54 -0.24 8.55
CA VAL A 40 3.76 -1.13 7.40
C VAL A 40 3.15 -2.51 7.66
N GLU A 41 3.30 -3.04 8.87
CA GLU A 41 2.78 -4.35 9.28
C GLU A 41 1.25 -4.36 9.33
N ALA A 42 0.65 -3.29 9.85
CA ALA A 42 -0.80 -3.12 9.84
C ALA A 42 -1.32 -3.00 8.40
N ALA A 43 -0.65 -2.22 7.54
CA ALA A 43 -0.99 -2.13 6.13
C ALA A 43 -0.89 -3.49 5.43
N GLU A 44 0.16 -4.27 5.72
CA GLU A 44 0.37 -5.58 5.11
C GLU A 44 -0.70 -6.56 5.57
N SER A 45 -1.03 -6.57 6.86
CA SER A 45 -2.12 -7.39 7.42
C SER A 45 -3.47 -7.09 6.74
N VAL A 46 -3.79 -5.82 6.51
CA VAL A 46 -5.01 -5.43 5.81
C VAL A 46 -4.93 -5.84 4.34
N VAL A 47 -3.93 -5.38 3.59
CA VAL A 47 -3.85 -5.53 2.12
C VAL A 47 -3.64 -6.99 1.70
N PHE A 48 -2.86 -7.75 2.47
CA PHE A 48 -2.56 -9.15 2.19
C PHE A 48 -3.48 -10.13 2.91
N GLY A 49 -4.22 -9.67 3.92
CA GLY A 49 -5.16 -10.48 4.68
C GLY A 49 -6.63 -10.16 4.51
N ALA A 50 -7.40 -10.71 5.45
CA ALA A 50 -8.87 -10.66 5.47
C ALA A 50 -9.42 -9.95 6.73
N GLY A 51 -8.55 -9.37 7.56
CA GLY A 51 -8.98 -8.64 8.76
C GLY A 51 -9.83 -7.42 8.39
N PRO A 52 -10.95 -7.17 9.10
CA PRO A 52 -11.72 -5.95 8.92
C PRO A 52 -10.94 -4.76 9.50
N VAL A 53 -11.19 -3.58 8.95
CA VAL A 53 -10.73 -2.32 9.51
C VAL A 53 -11.87 -1.58 10.21
N VAL A 54 -11.55 -0.94 11.32
CA VAL A 54 -12.47 -0.04 12.05
C VAL A 54 -11.75 1.26 12.33
N LEU A 55 -12.51 2.34 12.49
CA LEU A 55 -12.00 3.65 12.85
C LEU A 55 -11.95 3.78 14.37
N SER A 56 -10.84 4.25 14.94
CA SER A 56 -10.79 4.55 16.37
C SER A 56 -11.75 5.69 16.72
N PRO A 57 -12.28 5.76 17.95
CA PRO A 57 -13.11 6.90 18.39
C PRO A 57 -12.44 8.26 18.18
N LYS A 58 -11.13 8.34 18.40
CA LYS A 58 -10.35 9.57 18.16
C LYS A 58 -10.25 9.94 16.68
N ALA A 59 -10.26 8.96 15.78
CA ALA A 59 -10.27 9.22 14.34
C ALA A 59 -11.60 9.88 13.91
N TRP A 60 -12.71 9.40 14.46
CA TRP A 60 -14.03 10.00 14.25
C TRP A 60 -14.07 11.46 14.73
N GLU A 61 -13.62 11.72 15.96
CA GLU A 61 -13.56 13.08 16.51
C GLU A 61 -12.74 14.03 15.63
N LYS A 62 -11.59 13.57 15.11
CA LYS A 62 -10.74 14.35 14.19
C LYS A 62 -11.44 14.64 12.85
N LEU A 63 -12.14 13.65 12.29
CA LEU A 63 -12.88 13.82 11.03
C LEU A 63 -14.00 14.85 11.20
N GLU A 64 -14.80 14.74 12.26
CA GLU A 64 -15.88 15.68 12.56
C GLU A 64 -15.34 17.10 12.77
N ALA A 65 -14.28 17.26 13.56
CA ALA A 65 -13.66 18.56 13.80
C ALA A 65 -13.14 19.19 12.50
N SER A 66 -12.49 18.40 11.64
CA SER A 66 -12.00 18.85 10.33
C SER A 66 -13.13 19.33 9.43
N HIS A 67 -14.24 18.58 9.40
CA HIS A 67 -15.41 18.91 8.59
C HIS A 67 -16.10 20.18 9.11
N HIS A 68 -16.30 20.31 10.42
CA HIS A 68 -16.87 21.51 11.04
C HIS A 68 -16.02 22.77 10.78
N ALA A 69 -14.69 22.64 10.77
CA ALA A 69 -13.79 23.73 10.42
C ALA A 69 -13.98 24.19 8.95
N LEU A 70 -14.15 23.24 8.02
CA LEU A 70 -14.47 23.57 6.63
C LEU A 70 -15.83 24.28 6.50
N LEU A 71 -16.87 23.78 7.18
CA LEU A 71 -18.19 24.41 7.17
C LEU A 71 -18.14 25.84 7.73
N SER A 72 -17.32 26.08 8.76
CA SER A 72 -17.11 27.43 9.31
C SER A 72 -16.43 28.35 8.30
N LEU A 73 -15.39 27.87 7.60
CA LEU A 73 -14.71 28.61 6.54
C LEU A 73 -15.62 28.95 5.35
N LEU A 74 -16.58 28.08 5.01
CA LEU A 74 -17.55 28.31 3.93
C LEU A 74 -18.58 29.42 4.25
N ARG A 75 -18.74 29.75 5.54
CA ARG A 75 -19.58 30.89 5.97
C ARG A 75 -18.86 32.22 5.77
N GLU A 76 -17.53 32.21 5.84
CA GLU A 76 -16.69 33.36 5.51
C GLU A 76 -16.68 33.54 3.97
N ASP A 77 -17.05 34.71 3.44
CA ASP A 77 -17.07 34.98 1.97
C ASP A 77 -15.66 35.19 1.37
N ARG A 78 -14.68 34.46 1.91
CA ARG A 78 -13.27 34.47 1.51
C ARG A 78 -13.03 33.44 0.40
N PRO A 79 -12.12 33.73 -0.56
CA PRO A 79 -11.74 32.75 -1.55
C PRO A 79 -10.87 31.66 -0.92
N VAL A 80 -11.20 30.40 -1.22
CA VAL A 80 -10.50 29.20 -0.76
C VAL A 80 -10.29 28.28 -1.96
N TYR A 81 -9.03 27.92 -2.22
CA TYR A 81 -8.63 27.10 -3.38
C TYR A 81 -9.39 25.76 -3.41
N GLY A 82 -10.02 25.46 -4.54
CA GLY A 82 -10.72 24.19 -4.77
C GLY A 82 -11.96 23.95 -3.91
N VAL A 83 -12.39 25.00 -3.18
CA VAL A 83 -13.60 25.01 -2.37
C VAL A 83 -14.65 25.93 -3.00
N ASN A 84 -14.33 27.22 -3.21
CA ASN A 84 -15.19 28.20 -3.89
C ASN A 84 -14.45 28.97 -5.01
N THR A 85 -13.39 28.35 -5.52
CA THR A 85 -12.62 28.80 -6.68
C THR A 85 -12.40 27.64 -7.64
N GLY A 86 -12.06 27.94 -8.89
CA GLY A 86 -11.68 26.92 -9.87
C GLY A 86 -10.36 26.20 -9.53
N PHE A 87 -10.01 25.20 -10.33
CA PHE A 87 -8.81 24.37 -10.11
C PHE A 87 -7.68 24.75 -11.08
N GLY A 88 -6.42 24.60 -10.65
CA GLY A 88 -5.25 24.86 -11.49
C GLY A 88 -5.23 26.27 -12.08
N ALA A 89 -5.25 26.36 -13.42
CA ALA A 89 -5.27 27.62 -14.15
C ALA A 89 -6.50 28.50 -13.82
N LEU A 90 -7.59 27.90 -13.35
CA LEU A 90 -8.83 28.59 -12.97
C LEU A 90 -8.90 28.96 -11.48
N SER A 91 -7.80 28.84 -10.74
CA SER A 91 -7.70 29.15 -9.30
C SER A 91 -8.10 30.59 -8.91
N ARG A 92 -8.12 31.52 -9.88
CA ARG A 92 -8.53 32.92 -9.67
C ARG A 92 -10.02 33.17 -9.93
N VAL A 93 -10.74 32.20 -10.49
CA VAL A 93 -12.17 32.33 -10.81
C VAL A 93 -12.98 31.90 -9.59
N ARG A 94 -13.81 32.80 -9.06
CA ARG A 94 -14.78 32.47 -7.99
C ARG A 94 -15.94 31.67 -8.56
N VAL A 95 -16.44 30.73 -7.78
CA VAL A 95 -17.61 29.90 -8.14
C VAL A 95 -18.75 30.21 -7.16
N PRO A 96 -19.98 30.46 -7.64
CA PRO A 96 -21.15 30.67 -6.79
C PRO A 96 -21.40 29.49 -5.85
N LYS A 97 -21.99 29.76 -4.67
CA LYS A 97 -22.20 28.74 -3.63
C LYS A 97 -23.11 27.60 -4.12
N GLU A 98 -24.05 27.92 -4.99
CA GLU A 98 -25.05 27.02 -5.55
C GLU A 98 -24.44 26.05 -6.58
N GLU A 99 -23.28 26.38 -7.14
CA GLU A 99 -22.57 25.58 -8.14
C GLU A 99 -21.47 24.69 -7.54
N LEU A 100 -21.20 24.78 -6.22
CA LEU A 100 -20.05 24.11 -5.62
C LEU A 100 -20.15 22.58 -5.67
N SER A 101 -21.33 22.00 -5.43
CA SER A 101 -21.52 20.55 -5.58
C SER A 101 -21.30 20.10 -7.03
N GLN A 102 -21.85 20.86 -7.98
CA GLN A 102 -21.68 20.59 -9.41
C GLN A 102 -20.22 20.71 -9.86
N LEU A 103 -19.47 21.68 -9.30
CA LEU A 103 -18.04 21.83 -9.53
C LEU A 103 -17.26 20.57 -9.11
N GLN A 104 -17.57 19.99 -7.94
CA GLN A 104 -16.90 18.78 -7.47
C GLN A 104 -17.26 17.56 -8.34
N LEU A 105 -18.53 17.43 -8.73
CA LEU A 105 -18.97 16.37 -9.65
C LEU A 105 -18.27 16.47 -11.01
N ASN A 106 -18.21 17.68 -11.58
CA ASN A 106 -17.54 17.93 -12.84
C ASN A 106 -16.04 17.63 -12.75
N LEU A 107 -15.39 17.98 -11.64
CA LEU A 107 -13.99 17.65 -11.41
C LEU A 107 -13.76 16.14 -11.47
N VAL A 108 -14.58 15.35 -10.77
CA VAL A 108 -14.48 13.88 -10.78
C VAL A 108 -14.65 13.35 -12.20
N ARG A 109 -15.74 13.71 -12.88
CA ARG A 109 -16.03 13.21 -14.23
C ARG A 109 -14.98 13.62 -15.26
N SER A 110 -14.49 14.86 -15.22
CA SER A 110 -13.50 15.34 -16.19
C SER A 110 -12.13 14.69 -16.01
N HIS A 111 -11.80 14.25 -14.78
CA HIS A 111 -10.52 13.60 -14.48
C HIS A 111 -10.58 12.08 -14.59
N ALA A 112 -11.74 11.45 -14.75
CA ALA A 112 -11.89 10.01 -14.99
C ALA A 112 -11.42 9.59 -16.41
N ALA A 113 -10.23 10.05 -16.80
CA ALA A 113 -9.58 9.86 -18.09
C ALA A 113 -8.45 8.81 -18.04
N GLY A 114 -8.35 8.05 -16.94
CA GLY A 114 -7.40 6.94 -16.83
C GLY A 114 -7.67 5.85 -17.87
N VAL A 115 -6.61 5.18 -18.34
CA VAL A 115 -6.64 4.13 -19.38
C VAL A 115 -5.73 2.95 -19.02
N GLY A 116 -5.72 1.93 -19.89
CA GLY A 116 -4.91 0.73 -19.71
C GLY A 116 -5.60 -0.34 -18.87
N GLU A 117 -4.87 -1.43 -18.62
CA GLU A 117 -5.38 -2.55 -17.83
C GLU A 117 -5.76 -2.10 -16.41
N PRO A 118 -6.92 -2.50 -15.87
CA PRO A 118 -7.29 -2.18 -14.51
C PRO A 118 -6.28 -2.70 -13.48
N LEU A 119 -6.05 -1.91 -12.43
CA LEU A 119 -5.24 -2.30 -11.29
C LEU A 119 -5.80 -3.60 -10.66
N PRO A 120 -4.93 -4.51 -10.19
CA PRO A 120 -5.37 -5.69 -9.46
C PRO A 120 -6.13 -5.32 -8.19
N ASP A 121 -7.14 -6.12 -7.82
CA ASP A 121 -7.99 -5.90 -6.64
C ASP A 121 -7.19 -5.67 -5.35
N ARG A 122 -6.06 -6.38 -5.20
CA ARG A 122 -5.14 -6.19 -4.06
C ARG A 122 -4.56 -4.77 -3.99
N VAL A 123 -4.20 -4.20 -5.14
CA VAL A 123 -3.69 -2.83 -5.22
C VAL A 123 -4.83 -1.86 -4.91
N VAL A 124 -6.03 -2.07 -5.48
CA VAL A 124 -7.20 -1.22 -5.19
C VAL A 124 -7.58 -1.27 -3.70
N ARG A 125 -7.45 -2.43 -3.05
CA ARG A 125 -7.60 -2.57 -1.60
C ARG A 125 -6.61 -1.68 -0.83
N ALA A 126 -5.35 -1.63 -1.25
CA ALA A 126 -4.36 -0.72 -0.66
C ALA A 126 -4.69 0.77 -0.95
N VAL A 127 -5.20 1.09 -2.15
CA VAL A 127 -5.66 2.46 -2.49
C VAL A 127 -6.72 2.93 -1.50
N LEU A 128 -7.76 2.11 -1.28
CA LEU A 128 -8.82 2.41 -0.32
C LEU A 128 -8.27 2.62 1.09
N LEU A 129 -7.42 1.71 1.58
CA LEU A 129 -6.79 1.81 2.90
C LEU A 129 -5.98 3.11 3.06
N PHE A 130 -5.11 3.42 2.11
CA PHE A 130 -4.25 4.62 2.19
C PHE A 130 -5.04 5.91 2.02
N ARG A 131 -6.12 5.89 1.21
CA ARG A 131 -7.03 7.03 1.07
C ARG A 131 -7.78 7.30 2.37
N VAL A 132 -8.31 6.26 3.02
CA VAL A 132 -8.92 6.35 4.35
C VAL A 132 -7.90 6.92 5.34
N ASN A 133 -6.73 6.30 5.48
CA ASN A 133 -5.72 6.73 6.44
C ASN A 133 -5.29 8.19 6.26
N SER A 134 -5.21 8.67 5.02
CA SER A 134 -4.94 10.08 4.71
C SER A 134 -6.04 11.02 5.21
N PHE A 135 -7.31 10.63 5.11
CA PHE A 135 -8.42 11.43 5.63
C PHE A 135 -8.40 11.54 7.16
N LEU A 136 -7.96 10.48 7.86
CA LEU A 136 -7.88 10.44 9.34
C LEU A 136 -6.84 11.38 9.93
N GLN A 137 -5.97 11.98 9.10
CA GLN A 137 -5.11 13.08 9.52
C GLN A 137 -5.91 14.35 9.89
N GLY A 138 -7.20 14.44 9.55
CA GLY A 138 -8.07 15.54 9.98
C GLY A 138 -7.81 16.87 9.27
N ALA A 139 -7.18 16.85 8.09
CA ALA A 139 -6.85 18.05 7.31
C ALA A 139 -7.68 18.20 6.01
N SER A 140 -8.49 17.19 5.67
CA SER A 140 -9.19 17.15 4.38
C SER A 140 -10.58 17.79 4.40
N GLY A 141 -11.25 17.90 5.55
CA GLY A 141 -12.58 18.52 5.65
C GLY A 141 -13.71 17.75 4.95
N VAL A 142 -13.49 16.49 4.58
CA VAL A 142 -14.52 15.60 4.01
C VAL A 142 -15.52 15.19 5.09
N ARG A 143 -16.74 14.82 4.70
CA ARG A 143 -17.72 14.30 5.65
C ARG A 143 -17.29 12.95 6.24
N PRO A 144 -17.66 12.64 7.49
CA PRO A 144 -17.47 11.31 8.07
C PRO A 144 -18.13 10.20 7.25
N GLU A 145 -19.33 10.44 6.72
CA GLU A 145 -20.10 9.50 5.87
C GLU A 145 -19.32 9.03 4.62
N LEU A 146 -18.53 9.92 4.02
CA LEU A 146 -17.69 9.58 2.87
C LEU A 146 -16.56 8.63 3.27
N VAL A 147 -15.95 8.86 4.42
CA VAL A 147 -14.87 8.00 4.94
C VAL A 147 -15.43 6.66 5.39
N GLU A 148 -16.61 6.64 6.00
CA GLU A 148 -17.34 5.42 6.36
C GLU A 148 -17.62 4.55 5.13
N LEU A 149 -18.11 5.15 4.04
CA LEU A 149 -18.36 4.41 2.80
C LEU A 149 -17.08 3.78 2.23
N LEU A 150 -15.94 4.48 2.30
CA LEU A 150 -14.65 3.92 1.86
C LEU A 150 -14.20 2.75 2.75
N VAL A 151 -14.38 2.85 4.06
CA VAL A 151 -14.09 1.76 5.01
C VAL A 151 -14.99 0.56 4.75
N GLU A 152 -16.27 0.78 4.50
CA GLU A 152 -17.22 -0.29 4.20
C GLU A 152 -16.96 -0.94 2.83
N MET A 153 -16.60 -0.16 1.81
CA MET A 153 -16.14 -0.72 0.52
C MET A 153 -14.90 -1.61 0.72
N LEU A 154 -13.96 -1.16 1.55
CA LEU A 154 -12.74 -1.90 1.87
C LEU A 154 -13.05 -3.21 2.62
N ASN A 155 -13.94 -3.17 3.60
CA ASN A 155 -14.36 -4.31 4.42
C ASN A 155 -15.20 -5.33 3.63
N ARG A 156 -16.11 -4.85 2.79
CA ARG A 156 -17.02 -5.69 2.00
C ARG A 156 -16.44 -6.15 0.67
N GLY A 157 -15.27 -5.65 0.28
CA GLY A 157 -14.59 -6.06 -0.96
C GLY A 157 -15.24 -5.48 -2.22
N VAL A 158 -15.71 -4.23 -2.15
CA VAL A 158 -16.15 -3.47 -3.33
C VAL A 158 -14.95 -2.68 -3.86
N TYR A 159 -14.38 -3.13 -4.96
CA TYR A 159 -13.15 -2.56 -5.52
C TYR A 159 -13.42 -1.80 -6.81
N PRO A 160 -13.28 -0.46 -6.84
CA PRO A 160 -13.40 0.30 -8.07
C PRO A 160 -12.50 -0.24 -9.18
N VAL A 161 -13.00 -0.25 -10.41
CA VAL A 161 -12.19 -0.56 -11.59
C VAL A 161 -11.36 0.68 -11.91
N ILE A 162 -10.10 0.68 -11.47
CA ILE A 162 -9.17 1.80 -11.64
C ILE A 162 -8.18 1.44 -12.76
N PRO A 163 -8.20 2.11 -13.92
CA PRO A 163 -7.18 1.92 -14.95
C PRO A 163 -5.78 2.29 -14.46
N ALA A 164 -4.76 1.50 -14.85
CA ALA A 164 -3.40 1.66 -14.33
C ALA A 164 -2.63 2.89 -14.85
N GLN A 165 -3.08 3.52 -15.95
CA GLN A 165 -2.39 4.66 -16.57
C GLN A 165 -3.21 5.95 -16.46
N GLY A 166 -2.52 7.09 -16.37
CA GLY A 166 -3.12 8.44 -16.37
C GLY A 166 -2.66 9.35 -15.24
N SER A 167 -1.97 8.81 -14.22
CA SER A 167 -1.27 9.62 -13.22
C SER A 167 0.12 10.03 -13.74
N VAL A 168 0.54 11.26 -13.41
CA VAL A 168 1.89 11.76 -13.66
C VAL A 168 2.82 11.60 -12.46
N GLY A 169 2.37 10.95 -11.38
CA GLY A 169 3.22 10.64 -10.22
C GLY A 169 3.64 11.86 -9.38
N ALA A 170 2.89 12.96 -9.44
CA ALA A 170 3.19 14.20 -8.73
C ALA A 170 2.42 14.28 -7.38
N SER A 171 1.74 15.39 -7.12
CA SER A 171 1.03 15.63 -5.85
C SER A 171 -0.34 14.93 -5.74
N GLY A 172 -0.85 14.37 -6.85
CA GLY A 172 -2.16 13.73 -6.88
C GLY A 172 -2.29 12.72 -8.02
N ASP A 173 -2.73 11.51 -7.68
CA ASP A 173 -3.13 10.46 -8.62
C ASP A 173 -4.53 10.75 -9.19
N LEU A 174 -4.71 11.97 -9.73
CA LEU A 174 -6.02 12.55 -10.04
C LEU A 174 -6.87 11.63 -10.92
N ALA A 175 -6.32 11.12 -12.02
CA ALA A 175 -7.10 10.33 -12.96
C ALA A 175 -7.47 8.94 -12.42
N PRO A 176 -6.53 8.16 -11.83
CA PRO A 176 -6.89 6.92 -11.15
C PRO A 176 -7.88 7.11 -9.98
N LEU A 177 -7.69 8.13 -9.13
CA LEU A 177 -8.58 8.39 -7.99
C LEU A 177 -9.95 8.92 -8.41
N ALA A 178 -10.07 9.52 -9.59
CA ALA A 178 -11.37 9.88 -10.16
C ALA A 178 -12.24 8.64 -10.44
N HIS A 179 -11.65 7.53 -10.91
CA HIS A 179 -12.38 6.27 -11.11
C HIS A 179 -12.88 5.66 -9.78
N LEU A 180 -12.13 5.83 -8.69
CA LEU A 180 -12.61 5.51 -7.34
C LEU A 180 -13.76 6.42 -6.92
N ALA A 181 -13.62 7.74 -7.11
CA ALA A 181 -14.63 8.72 -6.72
C ALA A 181 -15.95 8.56 -7.48
N LEU A 182 -15.92 8.14 -8.75
CA LEU A 182 -17.14 7.81 -9.52
C LEU A 182 -17.97 6.73 -8.82
N VAL A 183 -17.34 5.68 -8.28
CA VAL A 183 -18.06 4.60 -7.60
C VAL A 183 -18.76 5.11 -6.35
N LEU A 184 -18.15 6.01 -5.59
CA LEU A 184 -18.76 6.59 -4.38
C LEU A 184 -20.08 7.31 -4.65
N ILE A 185 -20.25 7.90 -5.84
CA ILE A 185 -21.49 8.55 -6.29
C ILE A 185 -22.38 7.63 -7.14
N GLY A 186 -22.07 6.33 -7.20
CA GLY A 186 -22.84 5.33 -7.92
C GLY A 186 -22.56 5.25 -9.44
N GLU A 187 -21.61 6.03 -9.93
CA GLU A 187 -21.12 6.00 -11.31
C GLU A 187 -19.95 5.02 -11.49
N GLY A 188 -19.39 4.97 -12.71
CA GLY A 188 -18.23 4.14 -13.00
C GLY A 188 -18.51 2.63 -12.85
N LYS A 189 -17.46 1.88 -12.55
CA LYS A 189 -17.51 0.42 -12.42
C LYS A 189 -16.73 -0.04 -11.19
N ALA A 190 -17.17 -1.14 -10.59
CA ALA A 190 -16.48 -1.80 -9.50
C ALA A 190 -16.57 -3.32 -9.64
N ARG A 191 -15.55 -4.02 -9.16
CA ARG A 191 -15.56 -5.47 -8.96
C ARG A 191 -16.12 -5.78 -7.58
N PHE A 192 -17.03 -6.75 -7.53
CA PHE A 192 -17.58 -7.28 -6.29
C PHE A 192 -17.87 -8.77 -6.48
N GLN A 193 -17.38 -9.60 -5.55
CA GLN A 193 -17.53 -11.07 -5.60
C GLN A 193 -17.10 -11.69 -6.95
N GLY A 194 -16.01 -11.19 -7.53
CA GLY A 194 -15.44 -11.70 -8.79
C GLY A 194 -16.11 -11.19 -10.08
N ALA A 195 -17.15 -10.36 -9.99
CA ALA A 195 -17.82 -9.79 -11.16
C ALA A 195 -17.57 -8.28 -11.27
N GLU A 196 -17.30 -7.78 -12.48
CA GLU A 196 -17.31 -6.36 -12.79
C GLU A 196 -18.76 -5.88 -13.02
N LEU A 197 -19.16 -4.84 -12.29
CA LEU A 197 -20.52 -4.30 -12.25
C LEU A 197 -20.49 -2.77 -12.39
N PRO A 198 -21.60 -2.13 -12.81
CA PRO A 198 -21.78 -0.69 -12.61
C PRO A 198 -21.60 -0.33 -11.13
N GLY A 199 -20.92 0.78 -10.82
CA GLY A 199 -20.50 1.13 -9.45
C GLY A 199 -21.66 1.15 -8.45
N GLY A 200 -22.76 1.82 -8.79
CA GLY A 200 -23.96 1.85 -7.94
C GLY A 200 -24.61 0.48 -7.73
N GLU A 201 -24.50 -0.44 -8.70
CA GLU A 201 -24.98 -1.81 -8.55
C GLU A 201 -24.08 -2.63 -7.62
N ALA A 202 -22.76 -2.50 -7.75
CA ALA A 202 -21.81 -3.14 -6.84
C ALA A 202 -22.03 -2.71 -5.38
N LEU A 203 -22.22 -1.41 -5.14
CA LEU A 203 -22.54 -0.88 -3.81
C LEU A 203 -23.83 -1.49 -3.26
N ARG A 204 -24.93 -1.47 -4.03
CA ARG A 204 -26.21 -2.05 -3.58
C ARG A 204 -26.11 -3.54 -3.26
N ARG A 205 -25.42 -4.33 -4.09
CA ARG A 205 -25.21 -5.76 -3.83
C ARG A 205 -24.38 -6.02 -2.58
N ALA A 206 -23.47 -5.10 -2.24
CA ALA A 206 -22.73 -5.13 -0.98
C ALA A 206 -23.54 -4.59 0.22
N GLY A 207 -24.79 -4.15 0.03
CA GLY A 207 -25.60 -3.54 1.08
C GLY A 207 -25.15 -2.12 1.46
N LEU A 208 -24.57 -1.39 0.50
CA LEU A 208 -24.10 -0.01 0.63
C LEU A 208 -24.93 0.91 -0.29
N ALA A 209 -24.99 2.19 0.08
CA ALA A 209 -25.61 3.23 -0.73
C ALA A 209 -24.54 4.19 -1.27
N PRO A 210 -24.65 4.64 -2.54
CA PRO A 210 -23.81 5.73 -3.03
C PRO A 210 -24.14 7.04 -2.29
N LEU A 211 -23.16 7.93 -2.23
CA LEU A 211 -23.37 9.31 -1.81
C LEU A 211 -24.35 9.99 -2.77
N ALA A 212 -25.34 10.70 -2.24
CA ALA A 212 -26.30 11.43 -3.05
C ALA A 212 -25.65 12.55 -3.88
N GLU A 213 -24.63 13.20 -3.30
CA GLU A 213 -23.82 14.23 -3.95
C GLU A 213 -22.46 14.37 -3.25
N LEU A 214 -21.52 15.05 -3.92
CA LEU A 214 -20.26 15.52 -3.35
C LEU A 214 -20.43 16.94 -2.81
N GLN A 215 -20.05 17.15 -1.56
CA GLN A 215 -20.04 18.47 -0.92
C GLN A 215 -18.81 19.27 -1.33
N PRO A 216 -18.78 20.61 -1.10
CA PRO A 216 -17.62 21.44 -1.41
C PRO A 216 -16.33 20.82 -0.85
N LYS A 217 -15.26 20.85 -1.66
CA LYS A 217 -13.94 20.22 -1.41
C LYS A 217 -13.89 18.69 -1.57
N GLU A 218 -14.99 17.94 -1.50
CA GLU A 218 -14.93 16.46 -1.46
C GLU A 218 -14.37 15.83 -2.74
N GLY A 219 -14.76 16.33 -3.92
CA GLY A 219 -14.20 15.88 -5.19
C GLY A 219 -12.69 16.11 -5.25
N LEU A 220 -12.23 17.33 -4.91
CA LEU A 220 -10.80 17.61 -4.87
C LEU A 220 -10.09 16.77 -3.81
N ALA A 221 -10.67 16.61 -2.63
CA ALA A 221 -10.09 15.85 -1.56
C ALA A 221 -9.91 14.38 -1.95
N LEU A 222 -10.88 13.75 -2.62
CA LEU A 222 -10.79 12.38 -3.13
C LEU A 222 -9.66 12.21 -4.14
N LEU A 223 -9.55 13.12 -5.12
CA LEU A 223 -8.60 13.01 -6.22
C LEU A 223 -7.18 13.41 -5.83
N ASN A 224 -7.03 14.38 -4.92
CA ASN A 224 -5.74 14.94 -4.56
C ASN A 224 -5.08 14.10 -3.45
N GLY A 225 -4.33 13.09 -3.86
CA GLY A 225 -3.49 12.29 -2.98
C GLY A 225 -2.65 11.28 -3.76
N THR A 226 -1.63 10.74 -3.11
CA THR A 226 -0.65 9.80 -3.70
C THR A 226 -0.97 8.34 -3.41
N SER A 227 -2.25 8.04 -3.12
CA SER A 227 -2.67 6.72 -2.64
C SER A 227 -2.48 5.61 -3.68
N VAL A 228 -2.50 5.92 -4.97
CA VAL A 228 -2.39 4.91 -6.05
C VAL A 228 -0.93 4.57 -6.33
N MET A 229 -0.04 5.56 -6.40
CA MET A 229 1.39 5.29 -6.49
C MET A 229 1.91 4.58 -5.23
N LEU A 230 1.43 4.99 -4.04
CA LEU A 230 1.82 4.38 -2.78
C LEU A 230 1.31 2.93 -2.70
N ALA A 231 0.07 2.66 -3.11
CA ALA A 231 -0.49 1.31 -3.18
C ALA A 231 0.34 0.38 -4.07
N GLN A 232 0.72 0.84 -5.25
CA GLN A 232 1.55 0.07 -6.17
C GLN A 232 2.95 -0.19 -5.60
N LEU A 233 3.62 0.85 -5.09
CA LEU A 233 4.93 0.71 -4.45
C LEU A 233 4.87 -0.24 -3.26
N PHE A 234 3.88 -0.09 -2.39
CA PHE A 234 3.69 -0.91 -1.21
C PHE A 234 3.50 -2.38 -1.58
N CYS A 235 2.58 -2.68 -2.51
CA CYS A 235 2.37 -4.06 -2.95
C CYS A 235 3.62 -4.66 -3.62
N ALA A 236 4.31 -3.89 -4.46
CA ALA A 236 5.55 -4.33 -5.10
C ALA A 236 6.67 -4.57 -4.09
N TRP A 237 6.80 -3.71 -3.07
CA TRP A 237 7.80 -3.84 -2.02
C TRP A 237 7.53 -5.07 -1.13
N VAL A 238 6.28 -5.27 -0.66
CA VAL A 238 5.91 -6.46 0.14
C VAL A 238 6.16 -7.74 -0.66
N LEU A 239 5.69 -7.80 -1.90
CA LEU A 239 5.89 -8.98 -2.75
C LEU A 239 7.37 -9.19 -3.09
N GLY A 240 8.11 -8.11 -3.32
CA GLY A 240 9.55 -8.14 -3.57
C GLY A 240 10.33 -8.70 -2.39
N ARG A 241 10.01 -8.27 -1.17
CA ARG A 241 10.57 -8.83 0.07
C ARG A 241 10.29 -10.33 0.20
N ARG A 242 9.03 -10.74 0.07
CA ARG A 242 8.64 -12.16 0.15
C ARG A 242 9.34 -13.01 -0.92
N ALA A 243 9.43 -12.51 -2.15
CA ALA A 243 10.12 -13.18 -3.25
C ALA A 243 11.63 -13.27 -2.99
N PHE A 244 12.24 -12.22 -2.42
CA PHE A 244 13.65 -12.21 -2.06
C PHE A 244 13.97 -13.25 -0.97
N SER A 245 13.16 -13.32 0.08
CA SER A 245 13.34 -14.30 1.16
C SER A 245 13.14 -15.74 0.66
N ALA A 246 12.15 -15.96 -0.22
CA ALA A 246 12.00 -17.25 -0.90
C ALA A 246 13.21 -17.59 -1.79
N ALA A 247 13.78 -16.61 -2.50
CA ALA A 247 14.96 -16.80 -3.33
C ALA A 247 16.19 -17.20 -2.51
N LEU A 248 16.38 -16.66 -1.30
CA LEU A 248 17.45 -17.10 -0.39
C LEU A 248 17.28 -18.56 0.04
N GLY A 249 16.05 -18.98 0.35
CA GLY A 249 15.75 -20.39 0.64
C GLY A 249 16.03 -21.31 -0.55
N VAL A 250 15.59 -20.92 -1.75
CA VAL A 250 15.87 -21.66 -2.99
C VAL A 250 17.36 -21.71 -3.30
N ALA A 251 18.10 -20.63 -3.04
CA ALA A 251 19.55 -20.59 -3.21
C ALA A 251 20.24 -21.59 -2.26
N ALA A 252 19.84 -21.65 -0.99
CA ALA A 252 20.36 -22.64 -0.05
C ALA A 252 20.05 -24.10 -0.48
N LEU A 253 18.83 -24.38 -0.96
CA LEU A 253 18.48 -25.69 -1.51
C LEU A 253 19.30 -26.04 -2.76
N THR A 254 19.56 -25.06 -3.61
CA THR A 254 20.36 -25.24 -4.83
C THR A 254 21.82 -25.56 -4.49
N LEU A 255 22.41 -24.85 -3.53
CA LEU A 255 23.77 -25.14 -3.04
C LEU A 255 23.87 -26.57 -2.49
N GLN A 256 22.86 -27.04 -1.76
CA GLN A 256 22.81 -28.44 -1.28
C GLN A 256 22.66 -29.45 -2.42
N ALA A 257 21.71 -29.24 -3.33
CA ALA A 257 21.44 -30.15 -4.44
C ALA A 257 22.65 -30.32 -5.36
N LEU A 258 23.40 -29.24 -5.57
CA LEU A 258 24.63 -29.23 -6.37
C LEU A 258 25.87 -29.58 -5.56
N ARG A 259 25.74 -29.85 -4.26
CA ARG A 259 26.85 -30.18 -3.34
C ARG A 259 27.95 -29.13 -3.36
N ALA A 260 27.57 -27.88 -3.54
CA ALA A 260 28.42 -26.72 -3.76
C ALA A 260 29.28 -26.38 -2.55
N HIS A 261 30.36 -25.63 -2.79
CA HIS A 261 31.30 -25.18 -1.77
C HIS A 261 30.77 -23.97 -1.00
N THR A 262 30.82 -24.04 0.33
CA THR A 262 30.39 -22.95 1.22
C THR A 262 31.50 -21.97 1.56
N GLN A 263 32.77 -22.31 1.25
CA GLN A 263 33.94 -21.43 1.47
C GLN A 263 33.74 -19.98 0.97
N PRO A 264 33.09 -19.71 -0.17
CA PRO A 264 32.85 -18.34 -0.63
C PRO A 264 31.92 -17.50 0.26
N LEU A 265 31.18 -18.13 1.18
CA LEU A 265 30.30 -17.49 2.15
C LEU A 265 31.04 -17.10 3.45
N ASP A 266 32.34 -17.41 3.56
CA ASP A 266 33.16 -17.15 4.75
C ASP A 266 33.13 -15.66 5.14
N PRO A 267 32.87 -15.32 6.41
CA PRO A 267 32.73 -13.93 6.84
C PRO A 267 33.96 -13.07 6.52
N ARG A 268 35.17 -13.67 6.51
CA ARG A 268 36.41 -12.97 6.19
C ARG A 268 36.43 -12.48 4.75
N VAL A 269 35.83 -13.22 3.81
CA VAL A 269 35.74 -12.81 2.40
C VAL A 269 34.91 -11.54 2.28
N HIS A 270 33.76 -11.49 2.96
CA HIS A 270 32.85 -10.35 2.87
C HIS A 270 33.33 -9.16 3.71
N ALA A 271 34.10 -9.38 4.77
CA ALA A 271 34.74 -8.31 5.54
C ALA A 271 35.77 -7.51 4.71
N LEU A 272 36.41 -8.12 3.71
CA LEU A 272 37.34 -7.42 2.80
C LEU A 272 36.64 -6.46 1.83
N ARG A 273 35.34 -6.64 1.59
CA ARG A 273 34.52 -5.74 0.77
C ARG A 273 33.17 -5.52 1.46
N PRO A 274 33.13 -4.63 2.47
CA PRO A 274 32.09 -4.62 3.49
C PRO A 274 30.81 -3.90 3.03
N HIS A 275 30.23 -4.34 1.92
CA HIS A 275 28.88 -3.92 1.54
C HIS A 275 27.86 -4.55 2.50
N PRO A 276 27.02 -3.76 3.20
CA PRO A 276 26.13 -4.28 4.23
C PRO A 276 25.24 -5.43 3.76
N GLY A 277 24.60 -5.30 2.60
CA GLY A 277 23.73 -6.34 2.06
C GLY A 277 24.48 -7.60 1.65
N GLN A 278 25.70 -7.46 1.13
CA GLN A 278 26.54 -8.61 0.80
C GLN A 278 26.90 -9.41 2.05
N ILE A 279 27.31 -8.72 3.12
CA ILE A 279 27.58 -9.36 4.41
C ILE A 279 26.31 -10.06 4.92
N ARG A 280 25.17 -9.37 4.88
CA ARG A 280 23.90 -9.90 5.38
C ARG A 280 23.43 -11.14 4.63
N VAL A 281 23.48 -11.12 3.30
CA VAL A 281 23.09 -12.29 2.49
C VAL A 281 24.02 -13.48 2.78
N ALA A 282 25.33 -13.25 2.91
CA ALA A 282 26.27 -14.32 3.26
C ALA A 282 25.96 -14.92 4.64
N GLU A 283 25.64 -14.09 5.63
CA GLU A 283 25.22 -14.54 6.96
C GLU A 283 23.96 -15.41 6.89
N ILE A 284 22.92 -14.98 6.16
CA ILE A 284 21.67 -15.74 6.02
C ILE A 284 21.93 -17.09 5.35
N LEU A 285 22.68 -17.11 4.24
CA LEU A 285 22.98 -18.37 3.53
C LEU A 285 23.81 -19.32 4.40
N ARG A 286 24.80 -18.82 5.16
CA ARG A 286 25.55 -19.64 6.12
C ARG A 286 24.64 -20.23 7.19
N ALA A 287 23.71 -19.44 7.73
CA ALA A 287 22.77 -19.92 8.75
C ALA A 287 21.89 -21.05 8.19
N LEU A 288 21.28 -20.84 7.01
CA LEU A 288 20.44 -21.83 6.33
C LEU A 288 21.18 -23.13 5.98
N LEU A 289 22.49 -23.07 5.76
CA LEU A 289 23.33 -24.22 5.38
C LEU A 289 24.07 -24.85 6.56
N SER A 290 23.97 -24.29 7.77
CA SER A 290 24.81 -24.66 8.92
C SER A 290 24.72 -26.14 9.33
N SER A 291 23.60 -26.80 9.05
CA SER A 291 23.35 -28.21 9.36
C SER A 291 23.32 -29.12 8.12
N SER A 292 23.64 -28.58 6.94
CA SER A 292 23.65 -29.33 5.69
C SER A 292 24.73 -30.43 5.73
N GLN A 293 24.34 -31.64 5.34
CA GLN A 293 25.26 -32.77 5.11
C GLN A 293 25.60 -32.96 3.63
N LEU A 294 25.09 -32.09 2.75
CA LEU A 294 25.19 -32.23 1.30
C LEU A 294 26.21 -31.27 0.67
N THR A 295 26.30 -30.05 1.18
CA THR A 295 27.30 -29.05 0.77
C THR A 295 28.72 -29.51 1.08
N ASP A 296 29.70 -29.01 0.32
CA ASP A 296 31.14 -29.33 0.48
C ASP A 296 31.49 -30.82 0.34
N THR A 297 30.62 -31.62 -0.30
CA THR A 297 30.86 -33.06 -0.49
C THR A 297 31.34 -33.42 -1.89
N PHE A 298 31.25 -32.51 -2.87
CA PHE A 298 31.75 -32.73 -4.24
C PHE A 298 33.19 -32.20 -4.37
N MET A 299 34.12 -33.06 -4.78
CA MET A 299 35.57 -32.81 -4.65
C MET A 299 36.30 -32.60 -5.99
N ASP A 300 35.61 -32.71 -7.12
CA ASP A 300 36.26 -32.69 -8.44
C ASP A 300 36.50 -31.27 -8.98
N ASP A 301 35.73 -30.28 -8.51
CA ASP A 301 35.85 -28.88 -8.94
C ASP A 301 36.50 -28.00 -7.86
N VAL A 302 37.49 -27.19 -8.28
CA VAL A 302 38.20 -26.25 -7.39
C VAL A 302 37.31 -25.07 -6.98
N GLN A 303 36.34 -24.68 -7.82
CA GLN A 303 35.41 -23.58 -7.55
C GLN A 303 34.07 -23.79 -8.23
N ASP A 304 33.00 -23.39 -7.55
CA ASP A 304 31.68 -23.31 -8.16
C ASP A 304 31.57 -22.18 -9.20
N PRO A 305 30.63 -22.32 -10.16
CA PRO A 305 30.22 -21.24 -11.06
C PRO A 305 29.77 -19.98 -10.32
N TYR A 306 29.85 -18.83 -11.00
CA TYR A 306 29.49 -17.53 -10.44
C TYR A 306 28.04 -17.45 -9.95
N SER A 307 27.13 -18.20 -10.59
CA SER A 307 25.71 -18.26 -10.19
C SER A 307 25.50 -18.80 -8.77
N LEU A 308 26.48 -19.51 -8.20
CA LEU A 308 26.47 -20.00 -6.82
C LEU A 308 27.42 -19.16 -5.96
N ARG A 309 28.67 -19.03 -6.42
CA ARG A 309 29.76 -18.42 -5.66
C ARG A 309 29.57 -16.91 -5.41
N CYS A 310 28.87 -16.22 -6.29
CA CYS A 310 28.67 -14.77 -6.21
C CYS A 310 27.29 -14.36 -5.68
N LEU A 311 26.52 -15.30 -5.10
CA LEU A 311 25.18 -15.02 -4.58
C LEU A 311 25.14 -13.82 -3.60
N PRO A 312 26.02 -13.72 -2.59
CA PRO A 312 26.02 -12.55 -1.70
C PRO A 312 26.29 -11.23 -2.42
N GLN A 313 27.19 -11.21 -3.40
CA GLN A 313 27.54 -10.01 -4.16
C GLN A 313 26.40 -9.54 -5.05
N ILE A 314 25.64 -10.48 -5.62
CA ILE A 314 24.53 -10.21 -6.54
C ILE A 314 23.27 -9.80 -5.74
N LEU A 315 22.96 -10.53 -4.67
CA LEU A 315 21.74 -10.31 -3.90
C LEU A 315 21.90 -9.23 -2.83
N GLY A 316 23.13 -8.86 -2.45
CA GLY A 316 23.40 -7.83 -1.44
C GLY A 316 22.75 -6.47 -1.76
N PRO A 317 22.98 -5.89 -2.95
CA PRO A 317 22.32 -4.64 -3.34
C PRO A 317 20.77 -4.72 -3.37
N VAL A 318 20.23 -5.91 -3.66
CA VAL A 318 18.78 -6.14 -3.64
C VAL A 318 18.26 -6.11 -2.21
N TRP A 319 18.96 -6.78 -1.27
CA TRP A 319 18.63 -6.69 0.16
C TRP A 319 18.66 -5.25 0.67
N GLU A 320 19.71 -4.49 0.34
CA GLU A 320 19.81 -3.08 0.75
C GLU A 320 18.69 -2.19 0.18
N THR A 321 18.16 -2.53 -0.99
CA THR A 321 17.04 -1.81 -1.61
C THR A 321 15.72 -2.12 -0.90
N LEU A 322 15.52 -3.36 -0.45
CA LEU A 322 14.29 -3.82 0.19
C LEU A 322 14.25 -3.58 1.71
N ALA A 323 15.41 -3.45 2.35
CA ALA A 323 15.54 -3.21 3.79
C ALA A 323 15.36 -1.74 4.20
N ARG A 324 15.22 -0.82 3.22
CA ARG A 324 14.93 0.60 3.41
C ARG A 324 13.44 0.88 3.25
#